data_AF-A0A1V1SQT5-F1
#
_entry.id   AF-A0A1V1SQT5-F1
#
_cell.length_a   1.000
_cell.length_b   1.000
_cell.length_c   1.000
_cell.angle_alpha   90.00
_cell.angle_beta   90.00
_cell.angle_gamma   90.00
#
_symmetry.space_group_name_H-M   'P 1'
#
loop_
_entity.id
_entity.type
_entity.pdbx_description
1 polymer ?
#
loop_
_entity_poly.entity_id
_entity_poly.type
_entity_poly.pdbx_seq_one_letter_code
_entity_poly.pdbx_strand_id
1 'polypeptide(L)'
;MDPTRIRVRTPAPRVATRDLAARDLGPRVLDGCCVEAERADRVGYCLQGLRNALPENLHPHLTAVIDHLQDTSQLLRDLADKSQIHLSQVPVMIDYLNVILPCLCRTLRDIMGFYEDKFLSKEHRWRTMYHRMSNELPGTTLPARFVMYNQFLGLLNYMLTRDPNFDVNAMEALRIRILQLRDARKIDPPSPIRTDLVRRDTALDFWKQETDSHWAEAIFTQPLPSRREFRKRGKSDAFGPLDRMGHLNPFPDNVKILVKRTFENDRVSIIVFIRQADQMPFLLVRTRTASGEPWASIHAIEDLTIERESSSVLYLTYWNHIERRRKAWASLSFLTWEELVLFYCTFVCLKACNEWAHTLDRHEFRLRREKRLFQAQIIDDDCDHCLVVVQDFHTKGRRLHVMIREGSLSHCPVWTAFVPPDVPEDWLIHKGPHRIWLRDLQVYSFSDNYRPYRQRRGKTGAFQIKFAHATAATRFKQLFNPIPDPSVEDASEEHDDGEDSSPSSDD
;
A
#
# COMPACT_ATOMS: atom_id res chain seq x y z
N MET A 1 17.38 60.34 36.16
CA MET A 1 17.67 58.97 36.63
C MET A 1 16.75 58.06 35.84
N ASP A 2 17.31 57.42 34.81
CA ASP A 2 16.58 56.61 33.83
C ASP A 2 17.15 55.18 33.90
N PRO A 3 16.34 54.12 34.10
CA PRO A 3 16.86 52.79 34.31
C PRO A 3 17.25 52.15 32.97
N THR A 4 18.50 51.69 32.93
CA THR A 4 19.19 51.07 31.81
C THR A 4 18.48 49.77 31.40
N ARG A 5 17.89 49.71 30.19
CA ARG A 5 17.36 48.48 29.61
C ARG A 5 18.51 47.55 29.21
N ILE A 6 18.76 46.52 30.02
CA ILE A 6 19.63 45.40 29.67
C ILE A 6 18.93 44.54 28.62
N ARG A 7 19.44 44.57 27.39
CA ARG A 7 18.96 43.75 26.28
C ARG A 7 19.54 42.34 26.45
N VAL A 8 18.78 41.43 27.05
CA VAL A 8 19.11 40.01 27.10
C VAL A 8 19.09 39.46 25.67
N ARG A 9 20.26 39.14 25.12
CA ARG A 9 20.38 38.36 23.89
C ARG A 9 19.93 36.92 24.19
N THR A 10 18.75 36.55 23.72
CA THR A 10 18.35 35.15 23.60
C THR A 10 19.34 34.45 22.66
N PRO A 11 19.92 33.30 23.04
CA PRO A 11 20.75 32.55 22.11
C PRO A 11 19.86 32.01 20.99
N ALA A 12 20.29 32.18 19.75
CA ALA A 12 19.70 31.51 18.60
C ALA A 12 19.68 29.99 18.84
N PRO A 13 18.64 29.26 18.40
CA PRO A 13 18.60 27.82 18.56
C PRO A 13 19.79 27.23 17.82
N ARG A 14 20.69 26.58 18.57
CA ARG A 14 21.70 25.69 18.00
C ARG A 14 20.94 24.58 17.29
N VAL A 15 20.81 24.67 15.97
CA VAL A 15 20.57 23.48 15.13
C VAL A 15 21.69 22.51 15.52
N ALA A 16 21.30 21.43 16.18
CA ALA A 16 22.26 20.54 16.82
C ALA A 16 23.19 19.98 15.76
N THR A 17 24.50 19.96 16.03
CA THR A 17 25.54 19.30 15.20
C THR A 17 25.20 17.85 14.84
N ARG A 18 24.26 17.23 15.57
CA ARG A 18 23.67 15.91 15.31
C ARG A 18 22.82 15.86 14.03
N ASP A 19 22.11 16.93 13.69
CA ASP A 19 21.26 17.02 12.48
C ASP A 19 22.10 17.14 11.21
N LEU A 20 23.25 17.82 11.29
CA LEU A 20 24.17 17.97 10.15
C LEU A 20 24.89 16.65 9.82
N ALA A 21 25.31 15.88 10.83
CA ALA A 21 25.93 14.57 10.61
C ALA A 21 24.92 13.53 10.08
N ALA A 22 23.68 13.53 10.57
CA ALA A 22 22.61 12.67 10.07
C ALA A 22 22.30 12.93 8.58
N ARG A 23 22.40 14.19 8.13
CA ARG A 23 22.17 14.61 6.74
C ARG A 23 23.20 14.07 5.75
N ASP A 24 24.47 13.94 6.13
CA ASP A 24 25.51 13.36 5.25
C ASP A 24 25.55 11.82 5.28
N LEU A 25 25.06 11.24 6.37
CA LEU A 25 25.05 9.80 6.62
C LEU A 25 23.86 9.11 5.93
N GLY A 26 22.70 9.77 5.84
CA GLY A 26 21.50 9.25 5.16
C GLY A 26 21.75 8.84 3.70
N PRO A 27 22.26 9.72 2.82
CA PRO A 27 22.49 9.41 1.41
C PRO A 27 23.36 8.17 1.18
N ARG A 28 24.43 7.99 1.97
CA ARG A 28 25.35 6.84 1.84
C ARG A 28 24.69 5.50 2.18
N VAL A 29 23.73 5.54 3.09
CA VAL A 29 23.05 4.36 3.62
C VAL A 29 21.90 3.96 2.72
N LEU A 30 21.20 4.96 2.20
CA LEU A 30 20.21 4.82 1.14
C LEU A 30 20.85 4.22 -0.12
N ASP A 31 22.01 4.76 -0.54
CA ASP A 31 22.79 4.21 -1.65
C ASP A 31 23.21 2.76 -1.36
N GLY A 32 23.74 2.46 -0.17
CA GLY A 32 24.17 1.11 0.21
C GLY A 32 23.04 0.08 0.18
N CYS A 33 21.90 0.37 0.80
CA CYS A 33 20.72 -0.51 0.78
C CYS A 33 20.19 -0.70 -0.65
N CYS A 34 20.08 0.37 -1.43
CA CYS A 34 19.58 0.28 -2.81
C CYS A 34 20.50 -0.57 -3.68
N VAL A 35 21.82 -0.32 -3.64
CA VAL A 35 22.82 -1.08 -4.42
C VAL A 35 22.79 -2.56 -4.09
N GLU A 36 22.74 -2.93 -2.82
CA GLU A 36 22.70 -4.34 -2.42
C GLU A 36 21.34 -4.99 -2.75
N ALA A 37 20.24 -4.23 -2.77
CA ALA A 37 18.95 -4.72 -3.25
C ALA A 37 18.99 -5.05 -4.75
N GLU A 38 19.60 -4.19 -5.60
CA GLU A 38 19.75 -4.51 -7.03
C GLU A 38 20.65 -5.72 -7.25
N ARG A 39 21.71 -5.83 -6.44
CA ARG A 39 22.61 -7.00 -6.52
C ARG A 39 21.86 -8.27 -6.14
N ALA A 40 21.02 -8.23 -5.10
CA ALA A 40 20.19 -9.37 -4.72
C ALA A 40 19.23 -9.78 -5.85
N ASP A 41 18.57 -8.83 -6.53
CA ASP A 41 17.73 -9.14 -7.70
C ASP A 41 18.52 -9.81 -8.83
N ARG A 42 19.70 -9.25 -9.16
CA ARG A 42 20.55 -9.80 -10.23
C ARG A 42 21.00 -11.22 -9.90
N VAL A 43 21.41 -11.46 -8.65
CA VAL A 43 21.77 -12.81 -8.18
C VAL A 43 20.56 -13.75 -8.27
N GLY A 44 19.39 -13.32 -7.79
CA GLY A 44 18.15 -14.09 -7.86
C GLY A 44 17.80 -14.48 -9.30
N TYR A 45 17.91 -13.53 -10.25
CA TYR A 45 17.69 -13.79 -11.67
C TYR A 45 18.67 -14.82 -12.25
N CYS A 46 19.97 -14.69 -11.94
CA CYS A 46 20.98 -15.67 -12.37
C CYS A 46 20.72 -17.06 -11.78
N LEU A 47 20.37 -17.15 -10.50
CA LEU A 47 20.03 -18.41 -9.84
C LEU A 47 18.75 -19.04 -10.39
N GLN A 48 17.75 -18.24 -10.78
CA GLN A 48 16.57 -18.75 -11.49
C GLN A 48 16.94 -19.34 -12.85
N GLY A 49 17.84 -18.70 -13.59
CA GLY A 49 18.39 -19.25 -14.83
C GLY A 49 19.17 -20.55 -14.61
N LEU A 50 19.91 -20.65 -13.50
CA LEU A 50 20.59 -21.87 -13.10
C LEU A 50 19.59 -22.99 -12.78
N ARG A 51 18.55 -22.69 -11.98
CA ARG A 51 17.50 -23.64 -11.59
C ARG A 51 16.82 -24.27 -12.80
N ASN A 52 16.47 -23.46 -13.79
CA ASN A 52 15.82 -23.92 -15.01
C ASN A 52 16.70 -24.87 -15.84
N ALA A 53 18.02 -24.88 -15.61
CA ALA A 53 18.98 -25.72 -16.31
C ALA A 53 19.46 -26.93 -15.49
N LEU A 54 18.96 -27.11 -14.27
CA LEU A 54 19.35 -28.19 -13.36
C LEU A 54 18.20 -29.21 -13.15
N PRO A 55 18.52 -30.47 -12.82
CA PRO A 55 17.51 -31.47 -12.49
C PRO A 55 16.70 -31.10 -11.23
N GLU A 56 15.45 -31.57 -11.17
CA GLU A 56 14.46 -31.16 -10.15
C GLU A 56 14.87 -31.50 -8.71
N ASN A 57 15.66 -32.55 -8.50
CA ASN A 57 16.14 -32.93 -7.17
C ASN A 57 17.01 -31.85 -6.49
N LEU A 58 17.59 -30.92 -7.26
CA LEU A 58 18.39 -29.80 -6.74
C LEU A 58 17.56 -28.53 -6.52
N HIS A 59 16.30 -28.50 -6.93
CA HIS A 59 15.46 -27.31 -6.88
C HIS A 59 15.10 -26.84 -5.46
N PRO A 60 14.81 -27.70 -4.46
CA PRO A 60 14.26 -27.22 -3.19
C PRO A 60 15.11 -26.16 -2.49
N HIS A 61 16.42 -26.42 -2.33
CA HIS A 61 17.33 -25.46 -1.69
C HIS A 61 17.61 -24.24 -2.56
N LEU A 62 17.60 -24.40 -3.89
CA LEU A 62 17.84 -23.31 -4.82
C LEU A 62 16.64 -22.35 -4.87
N THR A 63 15.42 -22.88 -4.92
CA THR A 63 14.17 -22.11 -4.80
C THR A 63 14.14 -21.34 -3.49
N ALA A 64 14.47 -21.99 -2.36
CA ALA A 64 14.51 -21.30 -1.06
C ALA A 64 15.50 -20.11 -1.06
N VAL A 65 16.67 -20.23 -1.68
CA VAL A 65 17.61 -19.11 -1.80
C VAL A 65 17.07 -18.00 -2.72
N ILE A 66 16.44 -18.37 -3.84
CA ILE A 66 15.83 -17.41 -4.78
C ILE A 66 14.73 -16.61 -4.09
N ASP A 67 13.83 -17.28 -3.37
CA ASP A 67 12.72 -16.64 -2.65
C ASP A 67 13.26 -15.69 -1.58
N HIS A 68 14.23 -16.13 -0.77
CA HIS A 68 14.82 -15.27 0.24
C HIS A 68 15.63 -14.09 -0.31
N LEU A 69 16.20 -14.20 -1.52
CA LEU A 69 16.85 -13.08 -2.20
C LEU A 69 15.84 -12.00 -2.62
N GLN A 70 14.63 -12.41 -3.01
CA GLN A 70 13.54 -11.47 -3.30
C GLN A 70 13.11 -10.74 -2.02
N ASP A 71 12.97 -11.47 -0.91
CA ASP A 71 12.70 -10.87 0.40
C ASP A 71 13.81 -9.89 0.81
N THR A 72 15.08 -10.27 0.63
CA THR A 72 16.24 -9.41 0.93
C THR A 72 16.16 -8.10 0.14
N SER A 73 15.90 -8.17 -1.17
CA SER A 73 15.86 -6.98 -2.01
C SER A 73 14.68 -6.07 -1.64
N GLN A 74 13.53 -6.64 -1.31
CA GLN A 74 12.37 -5.87 -0.83
C GLN A 74 12.64 -5.20 0.51
N LEU A 75 13.20 -5.93 1.49
CA LEU A 75 13.48 -5.40 2.83
C LEU A 75 14.50 -4.25 2.79
N LEU A 76 15.53 -4.35 1.94
CA LEU A 76 16.52 -3.28 1.76
C LEU A 76 15.91 -2.02 1.14
N ARG A 77 15.00 -2.17 0.15
CA ARG A 77 14.27 -1.03 -0.42
C ARG A 77 13.32 -0.41 0.58
N ASP A 78 12.61 -1.22 1.34
CA ASP A 78 11.74 -0.76 2.42
C ASP A 78 12.51 0.06 3.45
N LEU A 79 13.69 -0.41 3.87
CA LEU A 79 14.57 0.35 4.76
C LEU A 79 14.98 1.68 4.14
N ALA A 80 15.37 1.68 2.86
CA ALA A 80 15.77 2.90 2.17
C ALA A 80 14.61 3.91 2.10
N ASP A 81 13.43 3.46 1.67
CA ASP A 81 12.25 4.31 1.56
C ASP A 81 11.82 4.88 2.92
N LYS A 82 11.78 4.05 3.96
CA LYS A 82 11.39 4.47 5.31
C LYS A 82 12.45 5.38 5.94
N SER A 83 13.72 5.23 5.59
CA SER A 83 14.81 6.07 6.11
C SER A 83 14.69 7.51 5.62
N GLN A 84 14.14 7.71 4.42
CA GLN A 84 13.84 9.04 3.89
C GLN A 84 12.73 9.75 4.67
N ILE A 85 11.84 8.98 5.28
CA ILE A 85 10.70 9.49 6.06
C ILE A 85 11.09 9.66 7.53
N HIS A 86 11.86 8.72 8.09
CA HIS A 86 12.29 8.69 9.49
C HIS A 86 13.77 9.12 9.65
N LEU A 87 14.13 10.30 9.14
CA LEU A 87 15.52 10.78 9.11
C LEU A 87 16.20 10.81 10.50
N SER A 88 15.48 11.15 11.57
CA SER A 88 16.03 11.14 12.94
C SER A 88 16.43 9.76 13.46
N GLN A 89 15.89 8.68 12.89
CA GLN A 89 16.22 7.30 13.29
C GLN A 89 17.40 6.73 12.50
N VAL A 90 17.76 7.36 11.38
CA VAL A 90 18.83 6.91 10.49
C VAL A 90 20.17 6.73 11.22
N PRO A 91 20.66 7.67 12.07
CA PRO A 91 21.95 7.50 12.74
C PRO A 91 22.08 6.20 13.56
N VAL A 92 21.01 5.76 14.21
CA VAL A 92 21.00 4.50 14.99
C VAL A 92 20.98 3.29 14.05
N MET A 93 20.17 3.33 13.00
CA MET A 93 20.06 2.26 12.02
C MET A 93 21.38 1.97 11.30
N ILE A 94 22.19 2.99 11.03
CA ILE A 94 23.47 2.88 10.33
C ILE A 94 24.43 1.94 11.03
N ASP A 95 24.50 2.03 12.35
CA ASP A 95 25.40 1.21 13.15
C ASP A 95 25.07 -0.29 12.98
N TYR A 96 23.78 -0.64 12.90
CA TYR A 96 23.36 -2.01 12.61
C TYR A 96 23.52 -2.40 11.14
N LEU A 97 23.33 -1.48 10.19
CA LEU A 97 23.58 -1.75 8.78
C LEU A 97 25.05 -2.06 8.50
N ASN A 98 25.98 -1.43 9.24
CA ASN A 98 27.42 -1.74 9.18
C ASN A 98 27.75 -3.17 9.65
N VAL A 99 26.89 -3.78 10.47
CA VAL A 99 27.02 -5.18 10.88
C VAL A 99 26.68 -6.12 9.71
N ILE A 100 25.54 -5.90 9.06
CA ILE A 100 24.97 -6.84 8.08
C ILE A 100 25.42 -6.60 6.64
N LEU A 101 25.45 -5.35 6.15
CA LEU A 101 25.65 -5.05 4.73
C LEU A 101 26.96 -5.63 4.17
N PRO A 102 28.12 -5.56 4.85
CA PRO A 102 29.35 -6.15 4.34
C PRO A 102 29.27 -7.68 4.19
N CYS A 103 28.62 -8.36 5.13
CA CYS A 103 28.40 -9.81 5.08
C CYS A 103 27.46 -10.20 3.94
N LEU A 104 26.36 -9.48 3.78
CA LEU A 104 25.41 -9.67 2.69
C LEU A 104 26.08 -9.42 1.33
N CYS A 105 26.75 -8.28 1.18
CA CYS A 105 27.52 -7.91 -0.01
C CYS A 105 28.51 -9.01 -0.41
N ARG A 106 29.29 -9.51 0.55
CA ARG A 106 30.24 -10.61 0.31
C ARG A 106 29.52 -11.90 -0.11
N THR A 107 28.41 -12.26 0.54
CA THR A 107 27.58 -13.44 0.17
C THR A 107 27.09 -13.34 -1.27
N LEU A 108 26.53 -12.21 -1.67
CA LEU A 108 26.02 -11.99 -3.04
C LEU A 108 27.14 -12.07 -4.08
N ARG A 109 28.32 -11.51 -3.78
CA ARG A 109 29.50 -11.59 -4.67
C ARG A 109 30.05 -12.99 -4.80
N ASP A 110 30.13 -13.74 -3.70
CA ASP A 110 30.59 -15.13 -3.72
C ASP A 110 29.66 -16.00 -4.57
N ILE A 111 28.33 -15.83 -4.44
CA ILE A 111 27.34 -16.52 -5.29
C ILE A 111 27.59 -16.23 -6.77
N MET A 112 27.77 -14.95 -7.13
CA MET A 112 28.08 -14.58 -8.52
C MET A 112 29.40 -15.21 -8.99
N GLY A 113 30.43 -15.22 -8.15
CA GLY A 113 31.71 -15.85 -8.47
C GLY A 113 31.57 -17.34 -8.81
N PHE A 114 30.80 -18.10 -8.03
CA PHE A 114 30.52 -19.49 -8.33
C PHE A 114 29.65 -19.67 -9.58
N TYR A 115 28.66 -18.80 -9.79
CA TYR A 115 27.78 -18.84 -10.96
C TYR A 115 28.55 -18.58 -12.27
N GLU A 116 29.49 -17.64 -12.26
CA GLU A 116 30.27 -17.20 -13.41
C GLU A 116 31.46 -18.13 -13.72
N ASP A 117 31.81 -19.08 -12.85
CA ASP A 117 32.92 -20.02 -13.05
C ASP A 117 32.68 -20.96 -14.24
N LYS A 118 33.20 -20.58 -15.41
CA LYS A 118 33.04 -21.32 -16.67
C LYS A 118 33.77 -22.66 -16.69
N PHE A 119 34.70 -22.92 -15.76
CA PHE A 119 35.44 -24.18 -15.72
C PHE A 119 34.62 -25.33 -15.13
N LEU A 120 33.54 -25.01 -14.40
CA LEU A 120 32.63 -26.00 -13.83
C LEU A 120 31.35 -26.12 -14.64
N SER A 121 30.78 -27.34 -14.69
CA SER A 121 29.41 -27.54 -15.17
C SER A 121 28.40 -26.84 -14.25
N LYS A 122 27.22 -26.50 -14.76
CA LYS A 122 26.16 -25.82 -13.99
C LYS A 122 25.82 -26.54 -12.68
N GLU A 123 25.76 -27.87 -12.71
CA GLU A 123 25.49 -28.68 -11.53
C GLU A 123 26.62 -28.60 -10.50
N HIS A 124 27.87 -28.68 -10.96
CA HIS A 124 29.03 -28.56 -10.09
C HIS A 124 29.19 -27.16 -9.51
N ARG A 125 28.82 -26.10 -10.24
CA ARG A 125 28.73 -24.73 -9.71
C ARG A 125 27.77 -24.66 -8.53
N TRP A 126 26.55 -25.17 -8.70
CA TRP A 126 25.55 -25.18 -7.62
C TRP A 126 26.02 -25.98 -6.41
N ARG A 127 26.46 -27.23 -6.60
CA ARG A 127 26.91 -28.10 -5.50
C ARG A 127 28.09 -27.50 -4.75
N THR A 128 29.10 -27.03 -5.48
CA THR A 128 30.29 -26.43 -4.87
C THR A 128 29.94 -25.17 -4.10
N MET A 129 29.11 -24.29 -4.66
CA MET A 129 28.62 -23.10 -3.99
C MET A 129 27.87 -23.45 -2.71
N TYR A 130 26.87 -24.33 -2.81
CA TYR A 130 26.04 -24.72 -1.68
C TYR A 130 26.88 -25.31 -0.55
N HIS A 131 27.78 -26.24 -0.84
CA HIS A 131 28.61 -26.88 0.17
C HIS A 131 29.66 -25.93 0.77
N ARG A 132 30.42 -25.20 -0.06
CA ARG A 132 31.46 -24.31 0.45
C ARG A 132 30.88 -23.22 1.34
N MET A 133 29.80 -22.59 0.89
CA MET A 133 29.17 -21.52 1.67
C MET A 133 28.48 -22.07 2.92
N SER A 134 27.83 -23.25 2.86
CA SER A 134 27.19 -23.83 4.05
C SER A 134 28.19 -24.28 5.12
N ASN A 135 29.44 -24.52 4.76
CA ASN A 135 30.50 -24.94 5.68
C ASN A 135 31.26 -23.76 6.34
N GLU A 136 30.98 -22.50 5.97
CA GLU A 136 31.67 -21.33 6.53
C GLU A 136 31.36 -21.13 8.03
N LEU A 137 30.14 -21.46 8.46
CA LEU A 137 29.72 -21.36 9.85
C LEU A 137 28.74 -22.51 10.18
N PRO A 138 29.04 -23.38 11.16
CA PRO A 138 28.20 -24.53 11.50
C PRO A 138 26.76 -24.13 11.81
N GLY A 139 25.78 -24.76 11.16
CA GLY A 139 24.35 -24.44 11.33
C GLY A 139 23.84 -23.25 10.52
N THR A 140 24.68 -22.63 9.68
CA THR A 140 24.30 -21.51 8.81
C THR A 140 24.44 -21.90 7.35
N THR A 141 23.59 -22.82 6.91
CA THR A 141 23.47 -23.20 5.49
C THR A 141 23.16 -21.98 4.62
N LEU A 142 23.40 -22.07 3.31
CA LEU A 142 23.16 -20.93 2.42
C LEU A 142 21.71 -20.38 2.52
N PRO A 143 20.64 -21.20 2.49
CA PRO A 143 19.28 -20.71 2.76
C PRO A 143 19.12 -20.09 4.15
N ALA A 144 19.59 -20.78 5.20
CA ALA A 144 19.48 -20.30 6.59
C ALA A 144 20.20 -18.96 6.82
N ARG A 145 21.28 -18.70 6.06
CA ARG A 145 21.98 -17.42 6.06
C ARG A 145 21.08 -16.28 5.59
N PHE A 146 20.31 -16.48 4.52
CA PHE A 146 19.39 -15.45 4.04
C PHE A 146 18.18 -15.30 4.96
N VAL A 147 17.70 -16.38 5.59
CA VAL A 147 16.70 -16.28 6.67
C VAL A 147 17.19 -15.36 7.78
N MET A 148 18.42 -15.57 8.26
CA MET A 148 19.04 -14.72 9.28
C MET A 148 19.17 -13.27 8.82
N TYR A 149 19.61 -13.01 7.57
CA TYR A 149 19.69 -11.66 7.03
C TYR A 149 18.32 -10.98 6.95
N ASN A 150 17.30 -11.68 6.43
CA ASN A 150 15.96 -11.14 6.26
C ASN A 150 15.30 -10.84 7.61
N GLN A 151 15.46 -11.71 8.60
CA GLN A 151 14.97 -11.46 9.97
C GLN A 151 15.63 -10.21 10.57
N PHE A 152 16.94 -10.07 10.41
CA PHE A 152 17.67 -8.89 10.92
C PHE A 152 17.22 -7.61 10.23
N LEU A 153 17.09 -7.61 8.89
CA LEU A 153 16.58 -6.46 8.13
C LEU A 153 15.11 -6.15 8.47
N GLY A 154 14.29 -7.16 8.77
CA GLY A 154 12.92 -7.00 9.25
C GLY A 154 12.87 -6.29 10.61
N LEU A 155 13.71 -6.70 11.56
CA LEU A 155 13.82 -6.02 12.85
C LEU A 155 14.36 -4.59 12.71
N LEU A 156 15.24 -4.32 11.76
CA LEU A 156 15.67 -2.94 11.46
C LEU A 156 14.52 -2.09 10.93
N ASN A 157 13.63 -2.66 10.13
CA ASN A 157 12.43 -1.98 9.68
C ASN A 157 11.52 -1.61 10.86
N TYR A 158 11.29 -2.54 11.79
CA TYR A 158 10.51 -2.29 13.00
C TYR A 158 11.17 -1.24 13.91
N MET A 159 12.50 -1.28 14.03
CA MET A 159 13.27 -0.25 14.75
C MET A 159 13.08 1.14 14.15
N LEU A 160 13.19 1.24 12.83
CA LEU A 160 13.10 2.49 12.09
C LEU A 160 11.71 3.14 12.22
N THR A 161 10.64 2.33 12.22
CA THR A 161 9.26 2.81 12.32
C THR A 161 8.70 2.82 13.74
N ARG A 162 9.49 2.43 14.75
CA ARG A 162 9.06 2.27 16.14
C ARG A 162 7.86 1.32 16.30
N ASP A 163 7.89 0.22 15.57
CA ASP A 163 6.81 -0.78 15.56
C ASP A 163 6.79 -1.61 16.86
N PRO A 164 5.65 -1.77 17.55
CA PRO A 164 5.56 -2.52 18.81
C PRO A 164 6.05 -3.98 18.72
N ASN A 165 6.14 -4.55 17.52
CA ASN A 165 6.68 -5.89 17.28
C ASN A 165 8.22 -5.96 17.27
N PHE A 166 8.92 -4.84 17.49
CA PHE A 166 10.36 -4.84 17.58
C PHE A 166 10.87 -5.62 18.80
N ASP A 167 11.61 -6.70 18.55
CA ASP A 167 12.26 -7.50 19.58
C ASP A 167 13.77 -7.22 19.64
N VAL A 168 14.18 -6.50 20.70
CA VAL A 168 15.59 -6.19 20.97
C VAL A 168 16.44 -7.42 21.24
N ASN A 169 15.88 -8.46 21.86
CA ASN A 169 16.62 -9.68 22.18
C ASN A 169 16.87 -10.49 20.91
N ALA A 170 15.86 -10.61 20.04
CA ALA A 170 16.02 -11.23 18.73
C ALA A 170 17.05 -10.48 17.88
N MET A 171 17.01 -9.14 17.89
CA MET A 171 17.98 -8.29 17.17
C MET A 171 19.41 -8.57 17.65
N GLU A 172 19.65 -8.61 18.96
CA GLU A 172 20.99 -8.85 19.51
C GLU A 172 21.48 -10.28 19.25
N ALA A 173 20.60 -11.28 19.35
CA ALA A 173 20.95 -12.67 19.03
C ALA A 173 21.39 -12.82 17.56
N LEU A 174 20.64 -12.22 16.64
CA LEU A 174 20.97 -12.19 15.21
C LEU A 174 22.25 -11.38 14.95
N ARG A 175 22.45 -10.25 15.65
CA ARG A 175 23.66 -9.44 15.57
C ARG A 175 24.90 -10.27 15.90
N ILE A 176 24.89 -10.98 17.03
CA ILE A 176 25.99 -11.85 17.45
C ILE A 176 26.26 -12.92 16.39
N ARG A 177 25.20 -13.53 15.85
CA ARG A 177 25.34 -14.58 14.84
C ARG A 177 25.93 -14.05 13.53
N ILE A 178 25.54 -12.85 13.09
CA ILE A 178 26.12 -12.20 11.91
C ILE A 178 27.58 -11.85 12.15
N LEU A 179 27.95 -11.40 13.36
CA LEU A 179 29.35 -11.12 13.71
C LEU A 179 30.21 -12.39 13.71
N GLN A 180 29.70 -13.53 14.16
CA GLN A 180 30.38 -14.83 14.04
C GLN A 180 30.63 -15.20 12.57
N LEU A 181 29.63 -15.01 11.70
CA LEU A 181 29.81 -15.25 10.27
C LEU A 181 30.81 -14.27 9.64
N ARG A 182 30.80 -13.02 10.10
CA ARG A 182 31.73 -11.98 9.67
C ARG A 182 33.18 -12.36 9.96
N ASP A 183 33.44 -12.81 11.19
CA ASP A 183 34.75 -13.27 11.65
C ASP A 183 35.22 -14.51 10.88
N ALA A 184 34.35 -15.52 10.73
CA ALA A 184 34.63 -16.72 9.95
C ALA A 184 35.02 -16.41 8.49
N ARG A 185 34.50 -15.29 7.94
CA ARG A 185 34.77 -14.82 6.58
C ARG A 185 35.86 -13.74 6.51
N LYS A 186 36.54 -13.45 7.63
CA LYS A 186 37.65 -12.48 7.73
C LYS A 186 37.28 -11.09 7.20
N ILE A 187 36.05 -10.65 7.47
CA ILE A 187 35.60 -9.29 7.15
C ILE A 187 35.91 -8.42 8.38
N ASP A 188 36.60 -7.30 8.18
CA ASP A 188 37.01 -6.37 9.25
C ASP A 188 35.85 -6.06 10.22
N PRO A 189 36.03 -5.96 11.54
CA PRO A 189 34.94 -5.65 12.45
C PRO A 189 34.23 -4.33 12.09
N PRO A 190 32.94 -4.17 12.42
CA PRO A 190 32.27 -2.88 12.22
C PRO A 190 33.03 -1.79 12.98
N SER A 191 33.13 -0.58 12.39
CA SER A 191 33.69 0.57 13.07
C SER A 191 33.01 0.78 14.44
N PRO A 192 33.69 1.36 15.44
CA PRO A 192 33.11 1.56 16.77
C PRO A 192 31.73 2.21 16.65
N ILE A 193 30.74 1.51 17.20
CA ILE A 193 29.33 1.90 17.18
C ILE A 193 29.24 3.28 17.83
N ARG A 194 28.80 4.28 17.06
CA ARG A 194 28.85 5.69 17.49
C ARG A 194 27.81 6.02 18.55
N THR A 195 26.78 5.18 18.64
CA THR A 195 25.73 5.27 19.65
C THR A 195 25.87 4.12 20.64
N ASP A 196 25.64 4.39 21.93
CA ASP A 196 25.30 3.31 22.86
C ASP A 196 24.11 2.59 22.22
N LEU A 197 24.32 1.35 21.73
CA LEU A 197 23.24 0.52 21.18
C LEU A 197 22.08 0.61 22.16
N VAL A 198 20.89 0.96 21.64
CA VAL A 198 19.67 1.26 22.41
C VAL A 198 19.68 0.51 23.74
N ARG A 199 20.07 1.20 24.84
CA ARG A 199 20.05 0.58 26.16
C ARG A 199 18.60 0.19 26.44
N ARG A 200 18.37 -1.04 26.92
CA ARG A 200 17.04 -1.57 27.28
C ARG A 200 16.21 -0.54 28.06
N ASP A 201 16.90 0.19 28.93
CA ASP A 201 16.35 1.12 29.91
C ASP A 201 15.77 2.38 29.24
N THR A 202 16.35 2.84 28.12
CA THR A 202 15.86 3.99 27.32
C THR A 202 14.85 3.58 26.25
N ALA A 203 14.82 2.29 25.85
CA ALA A 203 13.80 1.76 24.95
C ALA A 203 12.43 1.69 25.62
N LEU A 204 12.33 1.32 26.89
CA LEU A 204 11.01 1.09 27.49
C LEU A 204 10.12 2.34 27.57
N ASP A 205 10.68 3.54 27.66
CA ASP A 205 9.89 4.79 27.64
C ASP A 205 9.73 5.39 26.24
N PHE A 206 10.65 5.13 25.32
CA PHE A 206 10.58 5.57 23.92
C PHE A 206 9.52 4.81 23.09
N TRP A 207 9.11 3.63 23.55
CA TRP A 207 8.18 2.72 22.86
C TRP A 207 6.80 2.61 23.55
N LYS A 208 6.59 3.36 24.65
CA LYS A 208 5.30 3.47 25.36
C LYS A 208 4.28 4.40 24.69
N GLN A 209 4.60 5.00 23.55
CA GLN A 209 3.59 5.70 22.77
C GLN A 209 2.65 4.64 22.17
N GLU A 210 1.48 4.48 22.79
CA GLU A 210 0.33 3.86 22.14
C GLU A 210 0.17 4.53 20.78
N THR A 211 0.50 3.80 19.71
CA THR A 211 0.24 4.26 18.36
C THR A 211 -1.26 4.12 18.14
N ASP A 212 -2.01 5.20 18.38
CA ASP A 212 -3.40 5.29 17.93
C ASP A 212 -3.45 4.87 16.46
N SER A 213 -4.08 3.73 16.17
CA SER A 213 -4.19 3.17 14.83
C SER A 213 -5.03 4.10 13.98
N HIS A 214 -4.49 4.58 12.86
CA HIS A 214 -5.21 5.43 11.92
C HIS A 214 -5.99 4.53 10.95
N TRP A 215 -7.25 4.85 10.64
CA TRP A 215 -8.12 4.02 9.78
C TRP A 215 -7.46 3.57 8.46
N ALA A 216 -6.62 4.43 7.85
CA ALA A 216 -5.97 4.15 6.56
C ALA A 216 -5.01 2.95 6.60
N GLU A 217 -4.43 2.62 7.75
CA GLU A 217 -3.54 1.45 7.93
C GLU A 217 -4.29 0.14 7.72
N ALA A 218 -5.60 0.11 8.01
CA ALA A 218 -6.43 -1.07 7.90
C ALA A 218 -7.06 -1.27 6.50
N ILE A 219 -7.04 -0.27 5.62
CA ILE A 219 -7.78 -0.33 4.34
C ILE A 219 -7.20 -1.42 3.42
N PHE A 220 -5.88 -1.53 3.35
CA PHE A 220 -5.19 -2.41 2.40
C PHE A 220 -4.77 -3.75 3.00
N THR A 221 -4.97 -3.95 4.31
CA THR A 221 -4.76 -5.23 5.00
C THR A 221 -6.03 -6.07 5.04
N GLN A 222 -7.19 -5.44 4.86
CA GLN A 222 -8.48 -6.12 4.76
C GLN A 222 -8.55 -6.98 3.48
N PRO A 223 -9.13 -8.20 3.55
CA PRO A 223 -9.26 -9.07 2.40
C PRO A 223 -10.22 -8.49 1.37
N LEU A 224 -9.92 -8.59 0.07
CA LEU A 224 -10.85 -8.15 -0.97
C LEU A 224 -11.94 -9.21 -1.21
N PRO A 225 -13.24 -8.87 -1.21
CA PRO A 225 -14.31 -9.82 -1.48
C PRO A 225 -14.34 -10.29 -2.95
N SER A 226 -13.72 -9.51 -3.85
CA SER A 226 -13.48 -9.89 -5.23
C SER A 226 -12.18 -9.25 -5.74
N ARG A 227 -11.62 -9.81 -6.82
CA ARG A 227 -10.42 -9.29 -7.50
C ARG A 227 -10.69 -9.12 -8.98
N ARG A 228 -11.53 -8.14 -9.33
CA ARG A 228 -11.94 -7.94 -10.72
C ARG A 228 -10.81 -7.28 -11.49
N GLU A 229 -10.10 -8.07 -12.28
CA GLU A 229 -8.96 -7.61 -13.05
C GLU A 229 -9.35 -6.69 -14.22
N PHE A 230 -8.51 -5.69 -14.47
CA PHE A 230 -8.61 -4.89 -15.68
C PHE A 230 -8.03 -5.63 -16.89
N ARG A 231 -8.78 -5.67 -18.00
CA ARG A 231 -8.32 -6.29 -19.26
C ARG A 231 -7.14 -5.56 -19.90
N LYS A 232 -7.15 -4.22 -19.84
CA LYS A 232 -6.06 -3.37 -20.36
C LYS A 232 -5.31 -2.80 -19.17
N ARG A 233 -4.03 -3.16 -19.08
CA ARG A 233 -3.10 -2.66 -18.06
C ARG A 233 -2.38 -1.43 -18.60
N GLY A 234 -2.39 -0.37 -17.80
CA GLY A 234 -1.52 0.78 -18.01
C GLY A 234 -0.11 0.51 -17.49
N LYS A 235 0.69 1.59 -17.39
CA LYS A 235 2.01 1.56 -16.74
C LYS A 235 2.00 2.53 -15.56
N SER A 236 2.61 2.13 -14.46
CA SER A 236 2.91 3.07 -13.38
C SER A 236 4.17 3.87 -13.70
N ASP A 237 4.24 5.14 -13.34
CA ASP A 237 5.46 5.92 -13.46
C ASP A 237 5.47 7.12 -12.52
N ALA A 238 6.65 7.70 -12.31
CA ALA A 238 6.81 8.96 -11.59
C ALA A 238 7.47 10.00 -12.51
N PHE A 239 6.84 11.16 -12.64
CA PHE A 239 7.23 12.21 -13.59
C PHE A 239 7.97 13.38 -12.92
N GLY A 240 7.85 13.51 -11.60
CA GLY A 240 8.59 14.50 -10.81
C GLY A 240 7.89 15.83 -10.56
N PRO A 241 8.59 16.81 -9.96
CA PRO A 241 10.06 16.90 -9.85
C PRO A 241 10.66 15.78 -8.99
N LEU A 242 11.68 15.10 -9.50
CA LEU A 242 12.34 13.99 -8.83
C LEU A 242 13.71 14.46 -8.33
N ASP A 243 14.03 14.11 -7.10
CA ASP A 243 15.36 14.24 -6.54
C ASP A 243 15.98 12.86 -6.36
N ARG A 244 17.31 12.79 -6.42
CA ARG A 244 18.02 11.56 -6.07
C ARG A 244 17.70 11.21 -4.61
N MET A 245 17.48 9.91 -4.35
CA MET A 245 17.22 9.44 -2.99
C MET A 245 18.34 9.91 -2.03
N GLY A 246 17.97 10.39 -0.85
CA GLY A 246 18.86 11.02 0.13
C GLY A 246 19.02 12.54 0.00
N HIS A 247 18.61 13.13 -1.13
CA HIS A 247 18.72 14.58 -1.35
C HIS A 247 17.40 15.34 -1.20
N LEU A 248 16.34 14.67 -0.74
CA LEU A 248 15.06 15.31 -0.47
C LEU A 248 15.20 16.30 0.68
N ASN A 249 14.46 17.41 0.60
CA ASN A 249 14.41 18.36 1.70
C ASN A 249 13.95 17.65 2.98
N PRO A 250 14.67 17.85 4.12
CA PRO A 250 14.32 17.19 5.37
C PRO A 250 12.87 17.48 5.76
N PHE A 251 12.12 16.42 5.94
CA PHE A 251 10.75 16.49 6.42
C PHE A 251 10.76 16.59 7.97
N PRO A 252 9.80 17.28 8.61
CA PRO A 252 9.72 17.36 10.06
C PRO A 252 9.81 15.99 10.74
N ASP A 253 10.51 15.94 11.86
CA ASP A 253 10.51 14.77 12.72
C ASP A 253 9.09 14.45 13.23
N ASN A 254 8.87 13.20 13.60
CA ASN A 254 7.62 12.67 14.13
C ASN A 254 6.49 12.49 13.09
N VAL A 255 6.71 11.53 12.20
CA VAL A 255 5.76 11.10 11.17
C VAL A 255 5.28 9.68 11.41
N LYS A 256 4.10 9.34 10.90
CA LYS A 256 3.54 8.00 10.91
C LYS A 256 3.25 7.55 9.48
N ILE A 257 3.85 6.45 9.06
CA ILE A 257 3.54 5.81 7.77
C ILE A 257 2.18 5.13 7.88
N LEU A 258 1.29 5.42 6.93
CA LEU A 258 -0.06 4.86 6.89
C LEU A 258 -0.15 3.67 5.94
N VAL A 259 0.43 3.79 4.75
CA VAL A 259 0.44 2.71 3.75
C VAL A 259 1.61 2.84 2.80
N LYS A 260 2.21 1.71 2.41
CA LYS A 260 3.10 1.59 1.25
C LYS A 260 2.43 0.72 0.19
N ARG A 261 2.46 1.17 -1.07
CA ARG A 261 2.05 0.39 -2.24
C ARG A 261 3.16 0.36 -3.27
N THR A 262 3.42 -0.81 -3.83
CA THR A 262 4.41 -1.01 -4.88
C THR A 262 3.72 -1.31 -6.21
N PHE A 263 4.37 -0.94 -7.29
CA PHE A 263 3.89 -1.09 -8.65
C PHE A 263 5.06 -1.51 -9.55
N GLU A 264 4.75 -2.24 -10.63
CA GLU A 264 5.75 -2.67 -11.62
C GLU A 264 6.95 -3.40 -10.97
N ASN A 265 6.66 -4.43 -10.16
CA ASN A 265 7.67 -5.20 -9.40
C ASN A 265 8.57 -4.30 -8.54
N ASP A 266 7.96 -3.38 -7.80
CA ASP A 266 8.65 -2.38 -6.98
C ASP A 266 9.61 -1.47 -7.78
N ARG A 267 9.39 -1.29 -9.09
CA ARG A 267 10.03 -0.19 -9.83
C ARG A 267 9.51 1.15 -9.34
N VAL A 268 8.20 1.24 -9.11
CA VAL A 268 7.54 2.43 -8.56
C VAL A 268 6.91 2.09 -7.22
N SER A 269 7.04 2.95 -6.22
CA SER A 269 6.32 2.82 -4.96
C SER A 269 5.74 4.16 -4.51
N ILE A 270 4.60 4.10 -3.83
CA ILE A 270 3.96 5.22 -3.15
C ILE A 270 3.93 4.90 -1.66
N ILE A 271 4.34 5.86 -0.84
CA ILE A 271 4.16 5.82 0.61
C ILE A 271 3.29 6.99 1.01
N VAL A 272 2.20 6.70 1.71
CA VAL A 272 1.33 7.68 2.34
C VAL A 272 1.68 7.74 3.81
N PHE A 273 1.90 8.94 4.33
CA PHE A 273 2.24 9.16 5.73
C PHE A 273 1.64 10.47 6.23
N ILE A 274 1.54 10.63 7.55
CA ILE A 274 1.05 11.84 8.19
C ILE A 274 2.13 12.41 9.12
N ARG A 275 2.16 13.73 9.25
CA ARG A 275 2.93 14.40 10.28
C ARG A 275 2.12 14.39 11.57
N GLN A 276 2.66 13.84 12.66
CA GLN A 276 1.88 13.65 13.88
C GLN A 276 1.48 14.97 14.57
N ALA A 277 2.27 16.03 14.39
CA ALA A 277 2.04 17.33 15.03
C ALA A 277 0.71 17.98 14.63
N ASP A 278 0.27 17.79 13.37
CA ASP A 278 -0.93 18.42 12.81
C ASP A 278 -1.76 17.48 11.92
N GLN A 279 -1.45 16.19 11.92
CA GLN A 279 -2.11 15.14 11.12
C GLN A 279 -2.09 15.39 9.60
N MET A 280 -1.21 16.29 9.11
CA MET A 280 -1.14 16.65 7.69
C MET A 280 -0.66 15.46 6.84
N PRO A 281 -1.38 15.04 5.79
CA PRO A 281 -1.00 13.90 4.96
C PRO A 281 -0.03 14.28 3.83
N PHE A 282 0.91 13.39 3.57
CA PHE A 282 1.91 13.50 2.51
C PHE A 282 2.00 12.20 1.72
N LEU A 283 2.39 12.33 0.46
CA LEU A 283 2.73 11.22 -0.40
C LEU A 283 4.20 11.33 -0.82
N LEU A 284 4.94 10.24 -0.66
CA LEU A 284 6.23 10.02 -1.29
C LEU A 284 6.04 9.08 -2.46
N VAL A 285 6.48 9.46 -3.66
CA VAL A 285 6.64 8.55 -4.79
C VAL A 285 8.13 8.26 -4.97
N ARG A 286 8.49 6.99 -5.12
CA ARG A 286 9.81 6.55 -5.57
C ARG A 286 9.67 5.90 -6.93
N THR A 287 10.61 6.18 -7.83
CA THR A 287 10.82 5.44 -9.08
C THR A 287 12.28 5.00 -9.20
N ARG A 288 12.55 4.10 -10.13
CA ARG A 288 13.91 3.72 -10.54
C ARG A 288 14.10 4.05 -11.99
N THR A 289 15.23 4.68 -12.30
CA THR A 289 15.63 4.96 -13.69
C THR A 289 16.00 3.66 -14.40
N ALA A 290 16.20 3.73 -15.72
CA ALA A 290 16.73 2.61 -16.49
C ALA A 290 18.12 2.15 -16.01
N SER A 291 18.90 3.04 -15.37
CA SER A 291 20.19 2.72 -14.75
C SER A 291 20.06 2.06 -13.37
N GLY A 292 18.84 1.89 -12.84
CA GLY A 292 18.57 1.30 -11.53
C GLY A 292 18.50 2.31 -10.38
N GLU A 293 19.08 3.50 -10.58
CA GLU A 293 19.19 4.54 -9.55
C GLU A 293 17.82 4.93 -8.97
N PRO A 294 17.70 5.04 -7.63
CA PRO A 294 16.47 5.41 -6.97
C PRO A 294 16.27 6.93 -6.96
N TRP A 295 15.10 7.37 -7.42
CA TRP A 295 14.68 8.76 -7.42
C TRP A 295 13.34 8.88 -6.70
N ALA A 296 13.13 9.99 -6.02
CA ALA A 296 11.92 10.18 -5.22
C ALA A 296 11.41 11.62 -5.28
N SER A 297 10.15 11.80 -4.94
CA SER A 297 9.49 13.09 -4.81
C SER A 297 8.48 13.02 -3.68
N ILE A 298 8.31 14.11 -2.94
CA ILE A 298 7.35 14.22 -1.84
C ILE A 298 6.45 15.42 -2.09
N HIS A 299 5.15 15.25 -1.90
CA HIS A 299 4.17 16.33 -1.91
C HIS A 299 3.19 16.19 -0.75
N ALA A 300 2.73 17.33 -0.23
CA ALA A 300 1.55 17.36 0.62
C ALA A 300 0.33 16.92 -0.22
N ILE A 301 -0.61 16.19 0.39
CA ILE A 301 -1.76 15.69 -0.37
C ILE A 301 -2.63 16.84 -0.90
N GLU A 302 -2.62 17.99 -0.24
CA GLU A 302 -3.38 19.18 -0.65
C GLU A 302 -2.93 19.75 -1.99
N ASP A 303 -1.63 19.65 -2.30
CA ASP A 303 -1.03 20.13 -3.55
C ASP A 303 -1.29 19.18 -4.74
N LEU A 304 -1.79 17.98 -4.45
CA LEU A 304 -2.04 16.93 -5.43
C LEU A 304 -3.52 16.83 -5.75
N THR A 305 -3.82 16.52 -7.00
CA THR A 305 -5.16 16.16 -7.47
C THR A 305 -5.13 14.73 -8.00
N ILE A 306 -6.24 14.00 -7.86
CA ILE A 306 -6.33 12.61 -8.33
C ILE A 306 -7.44 12.44 -9.36
N GLU A 307 -7.12 11.81 -10.50
CA GLU A 307 -8.10 11.51 -11.54
C GLU A 307 -7.88 10.13 -12.15
N ARG A 308 -8.98 9.46 -12.55
CA ARG A 308 -8.94 8.21 -13.31
C ARG A 308 -9.11 8.49 -14.80
N GLU A 309 -8.00 8.67 -15.50
CA GLU A 309 -8.04 9.00 -16.93
C GLU A 309 -8.25 7.75 -17.80
N SER A 310 -7.66 6.61 -17.44
CA SER A 310 -7.76 5.35 -18.20
C SER A 310 -8.54 4.26 -17.44
N SER A 311 -8.63 3.06 -18.01
CA SER A 311 -9.35 1.94 -17.37
C SER A 311 -8.74 1.53 -16.03
N SER A 312 -7.41 1.46 -15.93
CA SER A 312 -6.72 0.88 -14.76
C SER A 312 -5.79 1.85 -14.05
N VAL A 313 -5.73 3.13 -14.47
CA VAL A 313 -4.70 4.07 -14.00
C VAL A 313 -5.31 5.26 -13.28
N LEU A 314 -4.79 5.56 -12.10
CA LEU A 314 -4.97 6.84 -11.40
C LEU A 314 -3.78 7.75 -11.71
N TYR A 315 -4.08 8.99 -12.09
CA TYR A 315 -3.11 10.04 -12.31
C TYR A 315 -3.15 11.00 -11.13
N LEU A 316 -1.97 11.26 -10.58
CA LEU A 316 -1.77 12.30 -9.60
C LEU A 316 -1.12 13.49 -10.32
N THR A 317 -1.70 14.67 -10.18
CA THR A 317 -1.16 15.90 -10.79
C THR A 317 -1.02 16.99 -9.76
N TYR A 318 -0.05 17.88 -9.95
CA TYR A 318 0.17 19.04 -9.09
C TYR A 318 0.13 20.32 -9.91
N TRP A 319 -0.13 21.44 -9.24
CA TRP A 319 -0.03 22.75 -9.88
C TRP A 319 1.43 23.23 -9.89
N ASN A 320 1.99 23.40 -11.09
CA ASN A 320 3.32 23.98 -11.22
C ASN A 320 3.22 25.51 -11.29
N HIS A 321 3.70 26.20 -10.25
CA HIS A 321 3.62 27.67 -10.16
C HIS A 321 4.50 28.41 -11.18
N ILE A 322 5.61 27.80 -11.61
CA ILE A 322 6.55 28.40 -12.58
C ILE A 322 5.92 28.36 -13.97
N GLU A 323 5.45 27.19 -14.40
CA GLU A 323 4.85 26.96 -15.71
C GLU A 323 3.35 27.33 -15.76
N ARG A 324 2.75 27.69 -14.61
CA ARG A 324 1.32 28.03 -14.45
C ARG A 324 0.37 27.02 -15.08
N ARG A 325 0.64 25.73 -14.87
CA ARG A 325 -0.19 24.63 -15.39
C ARG A 325 -0.15 23.41 -14.49
N ARG A 326 -1.18 22.55 -14.60
CA ARG A 326 -1.16 21.22 -14.00
C ARG A 326 -0.13 20.34 -14.71
N LYS A 327 0.69 19.63 -13.95
CA LYS A 327 1.67 18.65 -14.45
C LYS A 327 1.42 17.31 -13.78
N ALA A 328 1.60 16.23 -14.54
CA ALA A 328 1.59 14.88 -13.99
C ALA A 328 2.74 14.74 -12.97
N TRP A 329 2.42 14.15 -11.82
CA TRP A 329 3.37 13.80 -10.77
C TRP A 329 3.66 12.31 -10.78
N ALA A 330 2.59 11.50 -10.81
CA ALA A 330 2.67 10.05 -10.89
C ALA A 330 1.47 9.46 -11.65
N SER A 331 1.67 8.31 -12.28
CA SER A 331 0.61 7.44 -12.77
C SER A 331 0.70 6.11 -12.06
N LEU A 332 -0.43 5.59 -11.57
CA LEU A 332 -0.49 4.36 -10.78
C LEU A 332 -1.45 3.39 -11.46
N SER A 333 -0.92 2.31 -12.05
CA SER A 333 -1.70 1.26 -12.69
C SER A 333 -2.01 0.15 -11.70
N PHE A 334 -3.30 -0.09 -11.48
CA PHE A 334 -3.81 -1.11 -10.59
C PHE A 334 -4.14 -2.39 -11.36
N LEU A 335 -3.96 -3.54 -10.71
CA LEU A 335 -4.34 -4.84 -11.27
C LEU A 335 -5.86 -5.04 -11.17
N THR A 336 -6.43 -4.70 -10.02
CA THR A 336 -7.85 -4.89 -9.71
C THR A 336 -8.58 -3.57 -9.57
N TRP A 337 -9.88 -3.58 -9.89
CA TRP A 337 -10.73 -2.42 -9.70
C TRP A 337 -10.93 -2.06 -8.23
N GLU A 338 -11.01 -3.07 -7.36
CA GLU A 338 -11.18 -2.87 -5.93
C GLU A 338 -10.02 -2.08 -5.32
N GLU A 339 -8.77 -2.45 -5.62
CA GLU A 339 -7.59 -1.71 -5.14
C GLU A 339 -7.53 -0.28 -5.65
N LEU A 340 -7.93 -0.06 -6.91
CA LEU A 340 -8.01 1.28 -7.50
C LEU A 340 -9.01 2.16 -6.73
N VAL A 341 -10.20 1.63 -6.46
CA VAL A 341 -11.24 2.35 -5.70
C VAL A 341 -10.77 2.65 -4.28
N LEU A 342 -10.17 1.68 -3.59
CA LEU A 342 -9.69 1.86 -2.22
C LEU A 342 -8.59 2.92 -2.13
N PHE A 343 -7.65 2.91 -3.07
CA PHE A 343 -6.62 3.95 -3.15
C PHE A 343 -7.21 5.33 -3.40
N TYR A 344 -8.12 5.43 -4.36
CA TYR A 344 -8.80 6.69 -4.66
C TYR A 344 -9.58 7.23 -3.46
N CYS A 345 -10.42 6.42 -2.81
CA CYS A 345 -11.18 6.86 -1.64
C CYS A 345 -10.26 7.24 -0.48
N THR A 346 -9.19 6.48 -0.23
CA THR A 346 -8.19 6.81 0.80
C THR A 346 -7.57 8.17 0.55
N PHE A 347 -7.16 8.46 -0.70
CA PHE A 347 -6.60 9.76 -1.08
C PHE A 347 -7.58 10.90 -0.83
N VAL A 348 -8.82 10.76 -1.32
CA VAL A 348 -9.85 11.82 -1.20
C VAL A 348 -10.19 12.08 0.26
N CYS A 349 -10.32 11.05 1.10
CA CYS A 349 -10.62 11.21 2.53
C CYS A 349 -9.47 11.89 3.27
N LEU A 350 -8.22 11.46 3.05
CA LEU A 350 -7.05 12.10 3.65
C LEU A 350 -6.97 13.58 3.27
N LYS A 351 -7.23 13.92 2.00
CA LYS A 351 -7.22 15.30 1.53
C LYS A 351 -8.38 16.12 2.12
N ALA A 352 -9.57 15.54 2.24
CA ALA A 352 -10.76 16.23 2.76
C ALA A 352 -10.69 16.50 4.27
N CYS A 353 -10.05 15.61 5.03
CA CYS A 353 -9.91 15.76 6.48
C CYS A 353 -8.84 16.78 6.91
N ASN A 354 -8.16 17.42 5.97
CA ASN A 354 -7.19 18.48 6.25
C ASN A 354 -7.89 19.84 6.38
N GLU A 355 -7.69 20.54 7.51
CA GLU A 355 -8.28 21.87 7.78
C GLU A 355 -7.89 22.93 6.73
N TRP A 356 -6.75 22.72 6.07
CA TRP A 356 -6.19 23.61 5.04
C TRP A 356 -6.68 23.29 3.63
N ALA A 357 -7.54 22.28 3.45
CA ALA A 357 -8.17 21.95 2.17
C ALA A 357 -9.26 22.98 1.81
N HIS A 358 -8.85 24.24 1.63
CA HIS A 358 -9.70 25.27 1.08
C HIS A 358 -9.98 24.90 -0.37
N THR A 359 -11.21 24.41 -0.62
CA THR A 359 -11.76 24.06 -1.95
C THR A 359 -11.13 22.82 -2.61
N LEU A 360 -11.47 21.64 -2.08
CA LEU A 360 -11.50 20.43 -2.91
C LEU A 360 -12.41 20.67 -4.13
N ASP A 361 -11.88 20.45 -5.33
CA ASP A 361 -12.70 20.51 -6.54
C ASP A 361 -13.78 19.42 -6.45
N ARG A 362 -15.05 19.78 -6.67
CA ARG A 362 -16.17 18.82 -6.64
C ARG A 362 -15.96 17.65 -7.60
N HIS A 363 -15.17 17.85 -8.66
CA HIS A 363 -14.81 16.80 -9.61
C HIS A 363 -13.92 15.71 -8.99
N GLU A 364 -13.10 16.05 -7.99
CA GLU A 364 -12.21 15.10 -7.31
C GLU A 364 -12.97 14.10 -6.43
N PHE A 365 -14.20 14.39 -6.00
CA PHE A 365 -15.06 13.45 -5.27
C PHE A 365 -15.76 12.41 -6.17
N ARG A 366 -15.60 12.54 -7.50
CA ARG A 366 -16.19 11.60 -8.46
C ARG A 366 -15.13 10.77 -9.17
N LEU A 367 -15.10 9.48 -8.85
CA LEU A 367 -14.31 8.52 -9.61
C LEU A 367 -14.88 8.40 -11.03
N ARG A 368 -14.08 8.80 -12.02
CA ARG A 368 -14.46 8.70 -13.43
C ARG A 368 -14.64 7.24 -13.84
N ARG A 369 -15.35 7.03 -14.95
CA ARG A 369 -15.62 5.72 -15.56
C ARG A 369 -16.49 4.78 -14.72
N GLU A 370 -17.27 5.34 -13.79
CA GLU A 370 -18.35 4.66 -13.09
C GLU A 370 -19.70 5.29 -13.48
N LYS A 371 -20.74 4.45 -13.64
CA LYS A 371 -22.13 4.90 -13.73
C LYS A 371 -22.82 4.75 -12.38
N ARG A 372 -23.58 5.75 -12.00
CA ARG A 372 -24.49 5.70 -10.86
C ARG A 372 -25.75 4.93 -11.25
N LEU A 373 -26.07 3.89 -10.50
CA LEU A 373 -27.26 3.07 -10.70
C LEU A 373 -28.39 3.46 -9.74
N PHE A 374 -28.05 3.90 -8.54
CA PHE A 374 -29.00 4.25 -7.50
C PHE A 374 -28.42 5.29 -6.56
N GLN A 375 -29.29 6.11 -5.95
CA GLN A 375 -28.94 7.03 -4.88
C GLN A 375 -30.13 7.20 -3.92
N ALA A 376 -29.85 7.22 -2.62
CA ALA A 376 -30.84 7.53 -1.60
C ALA A 376 -30.20 8.07 -0.32
N GLN A 377 -31.01 8.77 0.48
CA GLN A 377 -30.64 9.11 1.85
C GLN A 377 -30.78 7.89 2.77
N ILE A 378 -29.77 7.69 3.61
CA ILE A 378 -29.77 6.69 4.67
C ILE A 378 -29.44 7.34 6.00
N ILE A 379 -29.83 6.68 7.08
CA ILE A 379 -29.42 7.00 8.44
C ILE A 379 -28.45 5.88 8.85
N ASP A 380 -27.19 6.23 9.05
CA ASP A 380 -26.12 5.30 9.39
C ASP A 380 -25.24 5.92 10.48
N ASP A 381 -25.00 5.14 11.53
CA ASP A 381 -24.35 5.55 12.79
C ASP A 381 -24.98 6.83 13.39
N ASP A 382 -26.31 6.88 13.37
CA ASP A 382 -27.16 8.00 13.80
C ASP A 382 -26.93 9.32 13.04
N CYS A 383 -26.20 9.26 11.92
CA CYS A 383 -25.93 10.38 11.04
C CYS A 383 -26.66 10.24 9.69
N ASP A 384 -26.99 11.38 9.09
CA ASP A 384 -27.59 11.46 7.76
C ASP A 384 -26.53 11.36 6.67
N HIS A 385 -26.64 10.33 5.82
CA HIS A 385 -25.70 10.07 4.74
C HIS A 385 -26.38 9.84 3.40
N CYS A 386 -25.58 9.94 2.32
CA CYS A 386 -26.01 9.62 0.98
C CYS A 386 -25.41 8.27 0.57
N LEU A 387 -26.27 7.27 0.34
CA LEU A 387 -25.89 5.99 -0.24
C LEU A 387 -26.02 6.04 -1.76
N VAL A 388 -24.98 5.60 -2.46
CA VAL A 388 -24.95 5.47 -3.91
C VAL A 388 -24.55 4.06 -4.28
N VAL A 389 -25.22 3.47 -5.27
CA VAL A 389 -24.76 2.25 -5.94
C VAL A 389 -24.14 2.67 -7.25
N VAL A 390 -22.87 2.33 -7.46
CA VAL A 390 -22.15 2.62 -8.70
C VAL A 390 -21.65 1.35 -9.35
N GLN A 391 -21.52 1.38 -10.67
CA GLN A 391 -20.99 0.29 -11.47
C GLN A 391 -19.86 0.77 -12.38
N ASP A 392 -18.74 0.06 -12.36
CA ASP A 392 -17.60 0.31 -13.23
C ASP A 392 -17.92 -0.02 -14.69
N PHE A 393 -17.50 0.84 -15.63
CA PHE A 393 -17.76 0.60 -17.04
C PHE A 393 -17.00 -0.59 -17.64
N HIS A 394 -15.80 -0.87 -17.13
CA HIS A 394 -14.86 -1.84 -17.72
C HIS A 394 -14.98 -3.22 -17.07
N THR A 395 -14.99 -3.29 -15.74
CA THR A 395 -15.09 -4.55 -14.98
C THR A 395 -16.52 -4.96 -14.68
N LYS A 396 -17.48 -4.05 -14.89
CA LYS A 396 -18.90 -4.21 -14.48
C LYS A 396 -19.09 -4.42 -12.97
N GLY A 397 -18.04 -4.26 -12.18
CA GLY A 397 -18.10 -4.38 -10.73
C GLY A 397 -19.04 -3.34 -10.14
N ARG A 398 -19.83 -3.76 -9.15
CA ARG A 398 -20.76 -2.89 -8.42
C ARG A 398 -20.22 -2.66 -7.02
N ARG A 399 -20.35 -1.42 -6.51
CA ARG A 399 -20.04 -1.08 -5.12
C ARG A 399 -21.12 -0.20 -4.52
N LEU A 400 -21.32 -0.39 -3.23
CA LEU A 400 -22.05 0.51 -2.36
C LEU A 400 -21.06 1.57 -1.88
N HIS A 401 -21.46 2.83 -1.97
CA HIS A 401 -20.64 3.96 -1.59
C HIS A 401 -21.45 4.92 -0.74
N VAL A 402 -21.01 5.16 0.48
CA VAL A 402 -21.65 6.10 1.39
C VAL A 402 -20.78 7.33 1.55
N MET A 403 -21.41 8.49 1.42
CA MET A 403 -20.78 9.79 1.52
C MET A 403 -21.51 10.67 2.52
N ILE A 404 -20.78 11.63 3.09
CA ILE A 404 -21.35 12.69 3.91
C ILE A 404 -22.30 13.53 3.06
N ARG A 405 -23.51 13.80 3.58
CA ARG A 405 -24.55 14.53 2.83
C ARG A 405 -24.30 16.04 2.84
N GLU A 406 -24.10 16.60 4.03
CA GLU A 406 -24.08 18.05 4.29
C GLU A 406 -22.85 18.46 5.10
N GLY A 407 -22.57 19.77 5.10
CA GLY A 407 -21.42 20.35 5.80
C GLY A 407 -20.17 20.48 4.93
N SER A 408 -19.07 20.88 5.56
CA SER A 408 -17.78 21.13 4.91
C SER A 408 -17.20 19.89 4.22
N LEU A 409 -17.51 18.70 4.73
CA LEU A 409 -17.05 17.42 4.19
C LEU A 409 -18.07 16.74 3.27
N SER A 410 -19.08 17.46 2.78
CA SER A 410 -20.06 16.91 1.84
C SER A 410 -19.38 16.22 0.66
N HIS A 411 -19.91 15.06 0.25
CA HIS A 411 -19.36 14.16 -0.75
C HIS A 411 -18.10 13.37 -0.34
N CYS A 412 -17.49 13.65 0.81
CA CYS A 412 -16.39 12.84 1.31
C CYS A 412 -16.88 11.41 1.62
N PRO A 413 -16.15 10.36 1.18
CA PRO A 413 -16.48 8.97 1.52
C PRO A 413 -16.48 8.73 3.04
N VAL A 414 -17.50 8.04 3.53
CA VAL A 414 -17.54 7.47 4.89
C VAL A 414 -17.08 6.02 4.83
N TRP A 415 -17.66 5.26 3.91
CA TRP A 415 -17.26 3.89 3.63
C TRP A 415 -17.63 3.45 2.22
N THR A 416 -16.97 2.39 1.75
CA THR A 416 -17.31 1.69 0.51
C THR A 416 -17.37 0.19 0.76
N ALA A 417 -18.21 -0.52 0.02
CA ALA A 417 -18.31 -1.97 0.09
C ALA A 417 -18.53 -2.54 -1.32
N PHE A 418 -17.78 -3.58 -1.68
CA PHE A 418 -17.89 -4.19 -2.99
C PHE A 418 -18.98 -5.26 -2.98
N VAL A 419 -19.81 -5.26 -4.03
CA VAL A 419 -20.82 -6.31 -4.23
C VAL A 419 -20.12 -7.52 -4.84
N PRO A 420 -20.24 -8.72 -4.23
CA PRO A 420 -19.71 -9.96 -4.81
C PRO A 420 -20.24 -10.20 -6.23
N PRO A 421 -19.49 -10.89 -7.12
CA PRO A 421 -19.99 -11.25 -8.44
C PRO A 421 -21.18 -12.20 -8.38
N ASP A 422 -21.08 -13.23 -7.52
CA ASP A 422 -22.11 -14.25 -7.33
C ASP A 422 -22.80 -13.99 -6.00
N VAL A 423 -23.87 -13.19 -6.06
CA VAL A 423 -24.64 -12.79 -4.89
C VAL A 423 -25.67 -13.87 -4.58
N PRO A 424 -25.65 -14.51 -3.40
CA PRO A 424 -26.70 -15.44 -2.98
C PRO A 424 -28.08 -14.76 -2.97
N GLU A 425 -29.16 -15.50 -3.23
CA GLU A 425 -30.52 -14.95 -3.23
C GLU A 425 -30.90 -14.29 -1.90
N ASP A 426 -30.36 -14.79 -0.79
CA ASP A 426 -30.58 -14.31 0.56
C ASP A 426 -29.51 -13.32 1.06
N TRP A 427 -28.60 -12.88 0.18
CA TRP A 427 -27.62 -11.83 0.49
C TRP A 427 -28.31 -10.55 0.93
N LEU A 428 -29.41 -10.19 0.24
CA LEU A 428 -30.19 -8.99 0.51
C LEU A 428 -31.59 -9.36 1.02
N ILE A 429 -31.89 -8.95 2.25
CA ILE A 429 -33.16 -9.24 2.91
C ILE A 429 -33.87 -7.95 3.30
N HIS A 430 -35.11 -7.77 2.84
CA HIS A 430 -35.95 -6.65 3.24
C HIS A 430 -36.63 -6.96 4.58
N LYS A 431 -36.23 -6.26 5.65
CA LYS A 431 -36.66 -6.55 7.04
C LYS A 431 -37.71 -5.61 7.59
N GLY A 432 -38.11 -4.61 6.82
CA GLY A 432 -39.17 -3.68 7.16
C GLY A 432 -39.19 -2.52 6.16
N PRO A 433 -40.16 -1.59 6.25
CA PRO A 433 -40.38 -0.59 5.21
C PRO A 433 -39.14 0.25 4.88
N HIS A 434 -38.29 0.51 5.87
CA HIS A 434 -37.09 1.34 5.75
C HIS A 434 -35.78 0.55 5.89
N ARG A 435 -35.81 -0.77 6.07
CA ARG A 435 -34.65 -1.54 6.54
C ARG A 435 -34.30 -2.69 5.62
N ILE A 436 -33.04 -2.70 5.16
CA ILE A 436 -32.46 -3.78 4.36
C ILE A 436 -31.28 -4.36 5.12
N TRP A 437 -31.18 -5.68 5.14
CA TRP A 437 -30.03 -6.41 5.67
C TRP A 437 -29.21 -6.98 4.51
N LEU A 438 -27.90 -6.82 4.59
CA LEU A 438 -26.92 -7.37 3.67
C LEU A 438 -26.02 -8.35 4.43
N ARG A 439 -26.01 -9.62 4.02
CA ARG A 439 -25.13 -10.64 4.61
C ARG A 439 -23.73 -10.53 4.03
N ASP A 440 -22.73 -10.89 4.85
CA ASP A 440 -21.32 -10.98 4.44
C ASP A 440 -20.77 -9.74 3.73
N LEU A 441 -21.39 -8.57 3.98
CA LEU A 441 -20.94 -7.31 3.40
C LEU A 441 -19.65 -6.89 4.09
N GLN A 442 -18.58 -6.72 3.33
CA GLN A 442 -17.34 -6.17 3.85
C GLN A 442 -17.27 -4.66 3.61
N VAL A 443 -17.11 -3.91 4.69
CA VAL A 443 -17.14 -2.44 4.69
C VAL A 443 -15.74 -1.89 4.95
N TYR A 444 -15.27 -1.08 4.02
CA TYR A 444 -14.01 -0.34 4.12
C TYR A 444 -14.34 1.08 4.60
N SER A 445 -14.00 1.39 5.85
CA SER A 445 -14.31 2.68 6.47
C SER A 445 -13.13 3.64 6.40
N PHE A 446 -13.42 4.89 6.05
CA PHE A 446 -12.43 5.95 5.86
C PHE A 446 -12.46 7.00 6.99
N SER A 447 -12.85 6.58 8.21
CA SER A 447 -12.95 7.46 9.37
C SER A 447 -12.77 6.67 10.67
N ASP A 448 -12.03 7.24 11.63
CA ASP A 448 -11.92 6.67 12.97
C ASP A 448 -13.22 6.80 13.79
N ASN A 449 -14.11 7.72 13.39
CA ASN A 449 -15.36 7.97 14.11
C ASN A 449 -16.47 7.01 13.69
N TYR A 450 -16.42 6.49 12.46
CA TYR A 450 -17.44 5.57 11.97
C TYR A 450 -17.22 4.16 12.53
N ARG A 451 -18.27 3.56 13.08
CA ARG A 451 -18.19 2.23 13.69
C ARG A 451 -19.06 1.22 12.94
N PRO A 452 -18.51 0.48 11.94
CA PRO A 452 -19.30 -0.46 11.11
C PRO A 452 -20.05 -1.54 11.92
N TYR A 453 -19.50 -1.95 13.07
CA TYR A 453 -20.13 -2.95 13.93
C TYR A 453 -21.49 -2.48 14.48
N ARG A 454 -21.71 -1.16 14.61
CA ARG A 454 -22.99 -0.60 15.06
C ARG A 454 -24.12 -0.83 14.06
N GLN A 455 -23.82 -1.20 12.82
CA GLN A 455 -24.82 -1.64 11.84
C GLN A 455 -25.00 -3.14 11.74
N ARG A 456 -24.17 -3.94 12.43
CA ARG A 456 -24.31 -5.40 12.43
C ARG A 456 -25.49 -5.79 13.32
N ARG A 457 -26.39 -6.64 12.79
CA ARG A 457 -27.64 -7.05 13.44
C ARG A 457 -27.85 -8.56 13.32
N GLY A 458 -28.56 -9.10 14.32
CA GLY A 458 -28.93 -10.50 14.38
C GLY A 458 -27.76 -11.45 14.64
N LYS A 459 -28.07 -12.75 14.77
CA LYS A 459 -27.08 -13.81 15.04
C LYS A 459 -26.06 -13.99 13.90
N THR A 460 -26.46 -13.63 12.67
CA THR A 460 -25.62 -13.75 11.47
C THR A 460 -24.72 -12.52 11.23
N GLY A 461 -24.81 -11.48 12.08
CA GLY A 461 -24.02 -10.26 11.88
C GLY A 461 -24.32 -9.53 10.57
N ALA A 462 -25.56 -9.61 10.06
CA ALA A 462 -25.94 -8.95 8.82
C ALA A 462 -25.81 -7.43 8.95
N PHE A 463 -25.32 -6.75 7.91
CA PHE A 463 -25.16 -5.31 7.89
C PHE A 463 -26.50 -4.65 7.56
N GLN A 464 -27.01 -3.80 8.45
CA GLN A 464 -28.29 -3.11 8.24
C GLN A 464 -28.08 -1.75 7.59
N ILE A 465 -28.82 -1.50 6.51
CA ILE A 465 -29.01 -0.17 5.92
C ILE A 465 -30.42 0.33 6.28
N LYS A 466 -30.50 1.50 6.91
CA LYS A 466 -31.75 2.18 7.25
C LYS A 466 -31.97 3.35 6.29
N PHE A 467 -32.94 3.24 5.39
CA PHE A 467 -33.31 4.28 4.45
C PHE A 467 -34.21 5.33 5.11
N ALA A 468 -34.00 6.62 4.78
CA ALA A 468 -34.89 7.67 5.24
C ALA A 468 -36.32 7.51 4.68
N HIS A 469 -36.45 7.00 3.46
CA HIS A 469 -37.73 6.79 2.78
C HIS A 469 -37.94 5.31 2.44
N ALA A 470 -39.14 4.78 2.70
CA ALA A 470 -39.47 3.38 2.44
C ALA A 470 -39.42 3.02 0.95
N THR A 471 -39.84 3.95 0.09
CA THR A 471 -39.76 3.81 -1.37
C THR A 471 -38.33 3.59 -1.86
N ALA A 472 -37.33 4.18 -1.19
CA ALA A 472 -35.93 4.00 -1.52
C ALA A 472 -35.44 2.59 -1.17
N ALA A 473 -35.88 2.01 -0.06
CA ALA A 473 -35.59 0.63 0.29
C ALA A 473 -36.16 -0.34 -0.76
N THR A 474 -37.42 -0.15 -1.17
CA THR A 474 -38.03 -0.98 -2.23
C THR A 474 -37.25 -0.91 -3.55
N ARG A 475 -36.89 0.30 -4.01
CA ARG A 475 -36.10 0.50 -5.23
C ARG A 475 -34.70 -0.09 -5.13
N PHE A 476 -34.06 -0.01 -3.95
CA PHE A 476 -32.77 -0.63 -3.71
C PHE A 476 -32.86 -2.16 -3.84
N LYS A 477 -33.90 -2.80 -3.28
CA LYS A 477 -34.13 -4.24 -3.45
C LYS A 477 -34.32 -4.60 -4.93
N GLN A 478 -35.15 -3.85 -5.66
CA GLN A 478 -35.42 -4.08 -7.08
C GLN A 478 -34.18 -3.95 -7.96
N LEU A 479 -33.19 -3.12 -7.57
CA LEU A 479 -31.93 -3.00 -8.31
C LEU A 479 -31.11 -4.30 -8.34
N PHE A 480 -31.17 -5.08 -7.27
CA PHE A 480 -30.42 -6.35 -7.15
C PHE A 480 -31.28 -7.55 -7.54
N ASN A 481 -32.58 -7.50 -7.25
CA ASN A 481 -33.55 -8.54 -7.59
C ASN A 481 -34.65 -7.92 -8.48
N PRO A 482 -34.37 -7.69 -9.78
CA PRO A 482 -35.36 -7.17 -10.70
C PRO A 482 -36.53 -8.16 -10.82
N ILE A 483 -37.76 -7.64 -10.83
CA ILE A 483 -38.94 -8.44 -11.13
C ILE A 483 -38.88 -8.71 -12.64
N PRO A 484 -39.03 -9.97 -13.11
CA PRO A 484 -39.13 -10.25 -14.53
C PRO A 484 -40.27 -9.43 -15.14
N ASP A 485 -40.04 -8.75 -16.26
CA ASP A 485 -41.13 -8.12 -17.00
C ASP A 485 -42.16 -9.21 -17.38
N PRO A 486 -43.47 -8.94 -17.27
CA PRO A 486 -44.47 -9.87 -17.78
C PRO A 486 -44.22 -10.05 -19.27
N SER A 487 -43.90 -11.28 -19.68
CA SER A 487 -43.77 -11.66 -21.08
C SER A 487 -45.06 -11.29 -21.80
N VAL A 488 -44.96 -10.43 -22.81
CA VAL A 488 -46.04 -10.14 -23.76
C VAL A 488 -46.12 -11.32 -24.74
N GLU A 489 -46.51 -12.48 -24.23
CA GLU A 489 -46.84 -13.69 -24.99
C GLU A 489 -47.99 -14.38 -24.26
N ASP A 490 -49.17 -13.74 -24.28
CA ASP A 490 -50.49 -14.39 -24.14
C ASP A 490 -51.60 -13.35 -24.41
N ALA A 491 -51.50 -12.67 -25.55
CA ALA A 491 -52.67 -12.14 -26.24
C ALA A 491 -52.83 -12.98 -27.50
N SER A 492 -53.22 -14.24 -27.31
CA SER A 492 -53.65 -15.11 -28.39
C SER A 492 -54.81 -14.45 -29.12
N GLU A 493 -54.60 -14.24 -30.41
CA GLU A 493 -55.61 -13.95 -31.41
C GLU A 493 -56.77 -14.95 -31.25
N GLU A 494 -57.95 -14.44 -30.89
CA GLU A 494 -59.21 -15.15 -31.16
C GLU A 494 -59.38 -15.17 -32.69
N HIS A 495 -58.95 -16.27 -33.31
CA HIS A 495 -59.41 -16.67 -34.64
C HIS A 495 -60.87 -17.08 -34.53
N ASP A 496 -61.73 -16.21 -35.04
CA ASP A 496 -63.13 -16.48 -35.38
C ASP A 496 -63.17 -17.10 -36.77
N ASP A 497 -63.36 -18.42 -36.83
CA ASP A 497 -63.64 -19.16 -38.06
C ASP A 497 -64.88 -20.04 -37.83
N GLY A 498 -65.98 -19.69 -38.48
CA GLY A 498 -67.06 -20.64 -38.71
C GLY A 498 -68.43 -20.04 -39.01
N GLU A 499 -68.63 -19.44 -40.19
CA GLU A 499 -69.95 -19.52 -40.83
C GLU A 499 -69.82 -19.45 -42.37
N ASP A 500 -69.97 -20.63 -42.96
CA ASP A 500 -70.01 -20.91 -44.39
C ASP A 500 -71.47 -20.89 -44.84
N SER A 501 -71.83 -20.02 -45.80
CA SER A 501 -73.09 -20.06 -46.54
C SER A 501 -73.02 -19.19 -47.79
N SER A 502 -72.60 -19.79 -48.90
CA SER A 502 -72.76 -19.23 -50.25
C SER A 502 -74.20 -19.48 -50.77
N PRO A 503 -74.76 -18.58 -51.59
CA PRO A 503 -76.12 -18.74 -52.13
C PRO A 503 -76.16 -19.50 -53.46
N SER A 504 -77.17 -20.37 -53.55
CA SER A 504 -77.96 -20.84 -54.71
C SER A 504 -77.47 -20.69 -56.16
N SER A 505 -77.51 -21.85 -56.83
CA SER A 505 -78.20 -22.20 -58.09
C SER A 505 -77.62 -21.85 -59.49
N ASP A 506 -77.52 -22.94 -60.27
CA ASP A 506 -77.80 -23.12 -61.70
C ASP A 506 -76.97 -22.37 -62.75
N ASP A 507 -75.97 -23.05 -63.33
CA ASP A 507 -76.00 -23.60 -64.72
C ASP A 507 -74.75 -24.46 -65.00
#